data_AF-A0A2P8VQL6-F1
#
_entry.id   AF-A0A2P8VQL6-F1
#
_cell.length_a   1.000
_cell.length_b   1.000
_cell.length_c   1.000
_cell.angle_alpha   90.00
_cell.angle_beta   90.00
_cell.angle_gamma   90.00
#
_symmetry.space_group_name_H-M   'P 1'
#
loop_
_entity.id
_entity.type
_entity.pdbx_description
1 polymer ?
#
loop_
_entity_poly.entity_id
_entity_poly.type
_entity_poly.pdbx_seq_one_letter_code
_entity_poly.pdbx_strand_id
1 'polypeptide(L)'
;MYQLKPGGLAMIIGARTAAGRVNIGKSVELFGLCQPGERFINPVNGVETQLPPGSQRALWLVTGDVVAFDRQPGFAFVRAEYLLPLTGQRDKVADDALCAS
;
A
#
# COMPACT_ATOMS: atom_id res chain seq x y z
N MET A 1 18.88 4.86 1.99
CA MET A 1 17.77 4.67 1.03
C MET A 1 16.54 4.34 1.84
N TYR A 2 15.47 5.14 1.78
CA TYR A 2 14.26 4.87 2.58
C TYR A 2 13.64 3.55 2.13
N GLN A 3 13.45 2.61 3.06
CA GLN A 3 12.89 1.30 2.78
C GLN A 3 11.38 1.32 3.05
N LEU A 4 10.59 0.94 2.04
CA LEU A 4 9.15 0.70 2.22
C LEU A 4 8.96 -0.54 3.10
N LYS A 5 8.17 -0.41 4.17
CA LYS A 5 7.85 -1.50 5.12
C LYS A 5 6.34 -1.60 5.34
N PRO A 6 5.78 -2.79 5.56
CA PRO A 6 4.41 -2.94 6.03
C PRO A 6 4.12 -2.06 7.26
N GLY A 7 2.93 -1.47 7.33
CA GLY A 7 2.52 -0.48 8.34
C GLY A 7 3.13 0.91 8.15
N GLY A 8 4.00 1.11 7.15
CA GLY A 8 4.56 2.42 6.83
C GLY A 8 3.57 3.30 6.07
N LEU A 9 3.75 4.62 6.15
CA LEU A 9 3.04 5.57 5.32
C LEU A 9 3.87 5.95 4.08
N ALA A 10 3.19 6.12 2.96
CA ALA A 10 3.78 6.61 1.72
C ALA A 10 2.81 7.55 0.99
N MET A 11 3.35 8.40 0.13
CA MET A 11 2.57 9.16 -0.84
C MET A 11 2.73 8.53 -2.22
N ILE A 12 1.62 8.41 -2.95
CA ILE A 12 1.66 7.96 -4.35
C ILE A 12 2.14 9.13 -5.21
N ILE A 13 3.31 8.99 -5.83
CA ILE A 13 3.94 10.04 -6.66
C ILE A 13 3.89 9.73 -8.16
N GLY A 14 3.36 8.57 -8.54
CA GLY A 14 3.28 8.15 -9.93
C GLY A 14 2.20 7.11 -10.17
N ALA A 15 1.88 6.86 -11.44
CA ALA A 15 0.93 5.82 -11.82
C ALA A 15 1.21 5.31 -13.24
N ARG A 16 0.99 4.01 -13.43
CA ARG A 16 0.81 3.35 -14.74
C ARG A 16 -0.28 2.30 -14.60
N THR A 17 -1.53 2.75 -14.50
CA THR A 17 -2.71 1.88 -14.37
C THR A 17 -3.80 2.33 -15.34
N ALA A 18 -4.74 1.43 -15.64
CA ALA A 18 -5.91 1.74 -16.48
C ALA A 18 -6.84 2.80 -15.83
N ALA A 19 -6.82 2.92 -14.51
CA ALA A 19 -7.54 3.96 -13.77
C ALA A 19 -6.87 5.36 -13.85
N GLY A 20 -5.78 5.48 -14.61
CA GLY A 20 -5.12 6.76 -14.85
C GLY A 20 -4.31 7.26 -13.64
N ARG A 21 -4.42 8.55 -13.35
CA ARG A 21 -3.60 9.26 -12.34
C ARG A 21 -4.36 9.61 -11.05
N VAL A 22 -5.54 9.02 -10.84
CA VAL A 22 -6.49 9.40 -9.78
C VAL A 22 -5.93 9.31 -8.35
N ASN A 23 -4.98 8.40 -8.12
CA ASN A 23 -4.42 8.21 -6.78
C ASN A 23 -3.14 9.01 -6.54
N ILE A 24 -2.61 9.76 -7.52
CA ILE A 24 -1.39 10.56 -7.33
C ILE A 24 -1.65 11.68 -6.32
N GLY A 25 -0.69 11.90 -5.41
CA GLY A 25 -0.75 12.88 -4.33
C GLY A 25 -1.41 12.37 -3.06
N LYS A 26 -2.02 11.19 -3.08
CA LYS A 26 -2.68 10.62 -1.92
C LYS A 26 -1.70 9.91 -0.98
N SER A 27 -1.87 10.14 0.32
CA SER A 27 -1.17 9.41 1.38
C SER A 27 -1.87 8.08 1.63
N VAL A 28 -1.09 7.01 1.80
CA VAL A 28 -1.56 5.64 1.96
C VAL A 28 -0.75 4.89 3.00
N GLU A 29 -1.36 3.88 3.59
CA GLU A 29 -0.68 2.88 4.40
C GLU A 29 -0.23 1.71 3.53
N LEU A 30 0.99 1.24 3.76
CA LEU A 30 1.59 0.10 3.09
C LEU A 30 1.15 -1.19 3.81
N PHE A 31 0.24 -1.96 3.22
CA PHE A 31 -0.21 -3.20 3.85
C PHE A 31 0.81 -4.33 3.65
N GLY A 32 1.24 -4.55 2.40
CA GLY A 32 2.15 -5.64 2.07
C GLY A 32 2.63 -5.59 0.63
N LEU A 33 3.77 -6.24 0.38
CA LEU A 33 4.34 -6.39 -0.96
C LEU A 33 3.93 -7.75 -1.53
N CYS A 34 2.97 -7.75 -2.45
CA CYS A 34 2.40 -8.95 -3.06
C CYS A 34 3.24 -9.41 -4.27
N GLN A 35 3.59 -10.69 -4.31
CA GLN A 35 4.32 -11.34 -5.40
C GLN A 35 3.37 -11.77 -6.53
N PRO A 36 3.84 -11.82 -7.80
CA PRO A 36 3.05 -12.38 -8.89
C PRO A 36 2.59 -13.80 -8.58
N GLY A 37 1.30 -14.08 -8.76
CA GLY A 37 0.68 -15.38 -8.46
C GLY A 37 0.32 -15.59 -6.99
N GLU A 38 0.74 -14.71 -6.08
CA GLU A 38 0.38 -14.80 -4.66
C GLU A 38 -1.13 -14.63 -4.47
N ARG A 39 -1.69 -15.47 -3.58
CA ARG A 39 -3.08 -15.41 -3.12
C ARG A 39 -3.12 -14.95 -1.68
N PHE A 40 -4.02 -14.03 -1.37
CA PHE A 40 -4.20 -13.52 -0.01
C PHE A 40 -5.64 -13.02 0.18
N ILE A 41 -6.07 -12.85 1.41
CA ILE A 41 -7.35 -12.20 1.72
C ILE A 41 -7.14 -10.69 1.71
N ASN A 42 -7.83 -9.97 0.84
CA ASN A 42 -7.72 -8.52 0.79
C ASN A 42 -8.28 -7.91 2.10
N PRO A 43 -7.46 -7.15 2.85
CA PRO A 43 -7.82 -6.63 4.17
C PRO A 43 -8.96 -5.61 4.14
N VAL A 44 -9.28 -5.04 2.98
CA VAL A 44 -10.33 -4.02 2.84
C VAL A 44 -11.70 -4.62 2.59
N ASN A 45 -11.78 -5.67 1.76
CA ASN A 45 -13.07 -6.22 1.33
C ASN A 45 -13.28 -7.70 1.72
N GLY A 46 -12.28 -8.37 2.30
CA GLY A 46 -12.37 -9.76 2.74
C GLY A 46 -12.37 -10.80 1.60
N VAL A 47 -12.16 -10.38 0.35
CA VAL A 47 -12.19 -11.26 -0.83
C VAL A 47 -10.81 -11.86 -1.08
N GLU A 48 -10.78 -13.16 -1.39
CA GLU A 48 -9.54 -13.81 -1.87
C GLU A 48 -9.10 -13.15 -3.17
N THR A 49 -7.91 -12.55 -3.13
CA THR A 49 -7.32 -11.82 -4.24
C THR A 49 -6.04 -12.54 -4.67
N GLN A 50 -5.88 -12.73 -5.97
CA GLN A 50 -4.65 -13.23 -6.56
C GLN A 50 -4.00 -12.14 -7.40
N LEU A 51 -2.72 -11.82 -7.12
CA LEU A 51 -1.98 -10.98 -8.05
C LEU A 51 -1.76 -11.79 -9.35
N PRO A 52 -2.08 -11.26 -10.54
CA PRO A 52 -1.99 -12.03 -11.77
C PRO A 52 -0.60 -12.67 -11.95
N PRO A 53 -0.50 -13.99 -12.22
CA PRO A 53 0.80 -14.66 -12.37
C PRO A 53 1.68 -14.05 -13.47
N GLY A 54 1.07 -13.49 -14.52
CA GLY A 54 1.77 -12.78 -15.59
C GLY A 54 2.27 -11.37 -15.22
N SER A 55 2.11 -10.93 -13.97
CA SER A 55 2.61 -9.63 -13.52
C SER A 55 4.13 -9.62 -13.55
N GLN A 56 4.71 -8.63 -14.21
CA GLN A 56 6.16 -8.49 -14.39
C GLN A 56 6.94 -8.19 -13.10
N ARG A 57 6.26 -7.82 -12.01
CA ARG A 57 6.87 -7.40 -10.75
C ARG A 57 5.90 -7.50 -9.60
N ALA A 58 6.43 -7.56 -8.38
CA ALA A 58 5.66 -7.41 -7.15
C ALA A 58 5.02 -6.00 -7.07
N LEU A 59 3.86 -5.92 -6.42
CA LEU A 59 3.13 -4.68 -6.21
C LEU A 59 2.83 -4.51 -4.72
N TRP A 60 2.93 -3.27 -4.24
CA TRP A 60 2.43 -2.92 -2.92
C TRP A 60 0.91 -2.87 -2.95
N LEU A 61 0.27 -3.64 -2.09
CA LEU A 61 -1.08 -3.36 -1.68
C LEU A 61 -1.04 -2.19 -0.69
N VAL A 62 -1.74 -1.12 -1.05
CA VAL A 62 -1.86 0.07 -0.21
C VAL A 62 -3.32 0.33 0.13
N THR A 63 -3.56 0.90 1.31
CA THR A 63 -4.91 1.21 1.81
C THR A 63 -5.04 2.70 2.15
N GLY A 64 -6.28 3.20 2.15
CA GLY A 64 -6.60 4.60 2.42
C GLY A 64 -7.70 5.11 1.50
N ASP A 65 -7.80 6.44 1.32
CA ASP A 65 -8.70 7.04 0.33
C ASP A 65 -8.14 6.85 -1.10
N VAL A 66 -8.09 5.62 -1.60
CA VAL A 66 -7.62 5.31 -2.95
C VAL A 66 -8.63 4.45 -3.69
N VAL A 67 -8.48 4.39 -5.01
CA VAL A 67 -9.38 3.62 -5.87
C VAL A 67 -8.57 2.60 -6.66
N ALA A 68 -8.99 1.34 -6.64
CA ALA A 68 -8.42 0.24 -7.39
C ALA A 68 -8.71 0.36 -8.90
N PHE A 69 -8.06 -0.47 -9.71
CA PHE A 69 -8.18 -0.39 -11.18
C PHE A 69 -9.60 -0.69 -11.68
N ASP A 70 -10.37 -1.48 -10.94
CA ASP A 70 -11.76 -1.86 -11.18
C ASP A 70 -12.76 -0.92 -10.49
N ARG A 71 -12.28 0.23 -10.00
CA ARG A 71 -13.04 1.28 -9.30
C ARG A 71 -13.50 0.94 -7.89
N GLN A 72 -13.04 -0.16 -7.29
CA GLN A 72 -13.30 -0.40 -5.88
C GLN A 72 -12.55 0.62 -5.00
N PRO A 73 -13.21 1.28 -4.03
CA PRO A 73 -12.54 2.21 -3.13
C PRO A 73 -11.78 1.48 -2.01
N GLY A 74 -10.88 2.19 -1.34
CA GLY A 74 -10.24 1.77 -0.08
C GLY A 74 -8.88 1.10 -0.25
N PHE A 75 -8.54 0.60 -1.43
CA PHE A 75 -7.24 -0.01 -1.72
C PHE A 75 -6.78 0.23 -3.15
N ALA A 76 -5.47 0.03 -3.38
CA ALA A 76 -4.90 0.00 -4.72
C ALA A 76 -3.62 -0.85 -4.74
N PHE A 77 -3.23 -1.30 -5.93
CA PHE A 77 -1.92 -1.92 -6.17
C PHE A 77 -0.99 -0.90 -6.82
N VAL A 78 0.14 -0.64 -6.18
CA VAL A 78 1.09 0.41 -6.59
C VAL A 78 2.50 -0.17 -6.68
N ARG A 79 3.26 0.26 -7.68
CA ARG A 79 4.66 -0.14 -7.81
C ARG A 79 5.51 0.61 -6.79
N ALA A 80 6.56 -0.03 -6.28
CA ALA A 80 7.45 0.57 -5.30
C ALA A 80 8.05 1.90 -5.79
N GLU A 81 8.44 2.01 -7.06
CA GLU A 81 9.00 3.24 -7.62
C GLU A 81 8.02 4.43 -7.69
N TYR A 82 6.73 4.20 -7.45
CA TYR A 82 5.69 5.23 -7.41
C TYR A 82 5.25 5.58 -5.99
N LEU A 83 5.96 5.09 -4.98
CA LEU A 83 5.70 5.36 -3.58
C LEU A 83 6.86 6.17 -3.00
N LEU A 84 6.56 7.37 -2.51
CA LEU A 84 7.48 8.17 -1.72
C LEU A 84 7.23 7.87 -0.24
N PRO A 85 8.17 7.24 0.49
CA PRO A 85 8.01 7.01 1.92
C PRO A 85 7.81 8.34 2.66
N LEU A 86 6.75 8.45 3.45
CA LEU A 86 6.54 9.58 4.33
C LEU A 86 7.26 9.27 5.64
N THR A 87 8.46 9.82 5.80
CA THR A 87 9.26 9.61 7.02
C THR A 87 8.53 10.27 8.19
N GLY A 88 8.10 9.48 9.18
CA GLY A 88 7.79 10.04 10.50
C GLY A 88 6.40 9.88 11.10
N GLN A 89 5.65 8.79 10.90
CA GLN A 89 4.57 8.46 11.86
C GLN A 89 4.49 6.98 12.27
N ARG A 90 4.89 6.77 13.54
CA ARG A 90 4.62 5.69 14.50
C ARG A 90 5.24 4.32 14.25
N ASP A 91 6.46 4.14 14.75
CA ASP A 91 6.75 2.96 15.54
C ASP A 91 5.84 3.02 16.79
N LYS A 92 4.66 2.38 16.73
CA LYS A 92 3.65 2.38 17.80
C LYS A 92 4.05 1.44 18.97
N VAL A 93 5.33 1.38 19.29
CA VAL A 93 5.92 0.54 20.35
C VAL A 93 6.52 1.38 21.48
N ALA A 94 6.60 2.71 21.35
CA ALA A 94 7.29 3.58 22.31
C ALA A 94 6.39 4.47 23.19
N ASP A 95 5.06 4.42 23.07
CA ASP A 95 4.16 5.35 23.80
C ASP A 95 3.60 4.75 25.12
N ASP A 96 3.51 3.42 25.23
CA ASP A 96 2.97 2.77 26.45
C ASP A 96 3.99 2.68 27.61
N ALA A 97 5.27 3.01 27.36
CA ALA A 97 6.32 2.96 28.39
C ALA A 97 6.48 4.27 29.18
N LEU A 98 5.81 5.36 28.79
CA LEU A 98 5.96 6.69 29.43
C LEU A 98 4.79 7.06 30.34
N CYS A 99 3.74 6.24 30.42
CA CYS A 99 2.60 6.44 31.33
C CYS A 99 2.67 5.58 32.60
N ALA A 100 3.75 4.83 32.81
CA ALA A 100 3.99 4.00 33.99
C ALA A 100 5.25 4.44 34.73
N SER A 101 5.26 5.68 35.23
CA SER A 101 6.26 6.16 36.19
C SER A 101 5.63 7.13 37.18
#